data_AF-A0A962R019-F1
#
_entry.id   AF-A0A962R019-F1
#
_cell.length_a   1.000
_cell.length_b   1.000
_cell.length_c   1.000
_cell.angle_alpha   90.00
_cell.angle_beta   90.00
_cell.angle_gamma   90.00
#
_symmetry.space_group_name_H-M   'P 1'
#
loop_
_entity.id
_entity.type
_entity.pdbx_description
1 polymer ?
#
loop_
_entity_poly.entity_id
_entity_poly.type
_entity_poly.pdbx_seq_one_letter_code
_entity_poly.pdbx_strand_id
1 'polypeptide(L)' 'EIAAAGADTFVAGSAIFNAPDYGAVIAQMRAELASI' A
#
# COMPACT_ATOMS: atom_id res chain seq x y z
N GLU A 1 -10.68 -5.58 6.11
CA GLU A 1 -11.17 -6.85 5.52
C GLU A 1 -10.21 -7.56 4.54
N ILE A 2 -9.09 -6.98 4.06
CA ILE A 2 -8.12 -7.70 3.19
C ILE A 2 -6.94 -8.31 3.98
N ALA A 3 -6.54 -7.71 5.09
CA ALA A 3 -5.41 -8.20 5.91
C ALA A 3 -5.70 -9.53 6.65
N ALA A 4 -6.97 -9.94 6.78
CA ALA A 4 -7.37 -11.09 7.59
C ALA A 4 -7.22 -12.44 6.88
N ALA A 5 -6.83 -12.48 5.60
CA ALA A 5 -6.74 -13.70 4.80
C ALA A 5 -5.33 -14.32 4.73
N GLY A 6 -4.36 -13.83 5.51
CA GLY A 6 -2.97 -14.33 5.46
C GLY A 6 -2.17 -13.79 4.26
N ALA A 7 -2.52 -12.60 3.77
CA ALA A 7 -1.74 -11.91 2.75
C ALA A 7 -0.53 -11.21 3.41
N ASP A 8 0.63 -11.86 3.38
CA ASP A 8 1.90 -11.26 3.80
C ASP A 8 2.42 -10.20 2.81
N THR A 9 1.78 -10.07 1.65
CA THR A 9 2.18 -9.17 0.58
C THR A 9 0.96 -8.52 -0.08
N PHE A 10 0.97 -7.19 -0.16
CA PHE A 10 -0.06 -6.40 -0.83
C PHE A 10 0.42 -5.97 -2.23
N VAL A 11 -0.33 -6.34 -3.27
CA VAL A 11 -0.04 -5.93 -4.66
C VAL A 11 -1.02 -4.83 -5.08
N ALA A 12 -0.54 -3.60 -5.09
CA ALA A 12 -1.33 -2.41 -5.39
C ALA A 12 -1.05 -1.92 -6.83
N GLY A 13 -1.57 -2.63 -7.82
CA GLY A 13 -1.35 -2.34 -9.25
C GLY A 13 -1.81 -0.94 -9.67
N SER A 14 -3.11 -0.70 -9.78
CA SER A 14 -3.65 0.60 -10.22
C SER A 14 -3.47 1.73 -9.20
N ALA A 15 -3.39 1.40 -7.91
CA ALA A 15 -3.23 2.39 -6.84
C ALA A 15 -1.83 3.03 -6.81
N ILE A 16 -0.80 2.37 -7.37
CA ILE A 16 0.54 2.94 -7.52
C ILE A 16 0.75 3.45 -8.95
N PHE A 17 0.41 2.67 -9.98
CA PHE A 17 0.73 3.02 -11.38
C PHE A 17 -0.03 4.23 -11.96
N ASN A 18 -1.18 4.61 -11.40
CA ASN A 18 -1.89 5.84 -11.81
C ASN A 18 -1.53 7.06 -10.96
N ALA A 19 -0.60 6.95 -10.02
CA ALA A 19 -0.21 8.08 -9.18
C ALA A 19 0.81 8.98 -9.90
N PRO A 20 0.67 10.31 -9.84
CA PRO A 20 1.64 11.23 -10.42
C PRO A 20 3.00 11.20 -9.69
N ASP A 21 3.00 10.75 -8.43
CA ASP A 21 4.19 10.58 -7.60
C ASP A 21 4.10 9.24 -6.85
N TYR A 22 4.86 8.27 -7.34
CA TYR A 22 4.95 6.95 -6.72
C TYR A 22 5.60 6.98 -5.33
N GLY A 23 6.51 7.92 -5.10
CA GLY A 23 7.19 8.09 -3.82
C GLY A 23 6.22 8.50 -2.72
N ALA A 24 5.31 9.44 -3.02
CA ALA A 24 4.28 9.87 -2.09
C ALA A 24 3.34 8.73 -1.69
N VAL A 25 2.90 7.90 -2.65
CA VAL A 25 2.02 6.75 -2.38
C VAL A 25 2.72 5.69 -1.54
N ILE A 26 3.99 5.38 -1.84
CA ILE A 26 4.78 4.43 -1.06
C ILE A 26 5.00 4.93 0.37
N ALA A 27 5.28 6.22 0.55
CA ALA A 27 5.44 6.82 1.87
C ALA A 27 4.16 6.70 2.71
N GLN A 28 3.00 6.97 2.10
CA GLN A 28 1.69 6.80 2.74
C GLN A 28 1.46 5.33 3.13
N MET A 29 1.67 4.38 2.22
CA MET A 29 1.51 2.94 2.53
C MET A 29 2.40 2.48 3.70
N ARG A 30 3.64 2.97 3.79
CA ARG A 30 4.54 2.67 4.91
C ARG A 30 4.06 3.29 6.22
N ALA A 31 3.50 4.49 6.19
CA ALA A 31 2.95 5.15 7.37
C ALA A 31 1.74 4.37 7.93
N GLU A 32 0.84 3.92 7.05
CA GLU A 32 -0.31 3.08 7.44
C GLU A 32 0.16 1.76 8.09
N LEU A 33 1.16 1.08 7.52
CA LEU A 33 1.73 -0.15 8.08
C LEU A 33 2.44 0.06 9.44
N ALA A 34 3.04 1.23 9.66
CA ALA A 34 3.70 1.56 10.93
C ALA A 34 2.72 1.97 12.04
N SER A 35 1.46 2.25 11.68
CA SER A 35 0.39 2.65 12.60
C SER A 35 -0.45 1.50 13.15
N ILE A 36 -0.19 0.27 12.67
CA ILE A 36 -0.80 -0.99 13.11
C ILE A 36 0.09 -1.63 14.19
#